data_AF-A0A0B4CFF8-F1
#
_entry.id   AF-A0A0B4CFF8-F1
#
_cell.length_a   1.000
_cell.length_b   1.000
_cell.length_c   1.000
_cell.angle_alpha   90.00
_cell.angle_beta   90.00
_cell.angle_gamma   90.00
#
_symmetry.space_group_name_H-M   'P 1'
#
loop_
_entity.id
_entity.type
_entity.pdbx_description
1 polymer ?
#
loop_
_entity_poly.entity_id
_entity_poly.type
_entity_poly.pdbx_seq_one_letter_code
_entity_poly.pdbx_strand_id
1 'polypeptide(L)' 'MTDLYTLMLNRRLTSSQRHFSSYWCERAPNYLALQNGISASAMITVFRNLVAEGRWLTACRVAHMILFAEGSR' A
#
# COMPACT_ATOMS: atom_id res chain seq x y z
N MET A 1 -12.70 -3.53 3.35
CA MET A 1 -11.47 -3.66 2.55
C MET A 1 -10.99 -2.26 2.17
N THR A 2 -10.05 -1.75 2.95
CA THR A 2 -9.53 -0.39 2.77
C THR A 2 -8.52 -0.42 1.62
N ASP A 3 -8.89 0.12 0.46
CA ASP A 3 -8.06 0.03 -0.73
C ASP A 3 -6.86 1.00 -0.63
N LEU A 4 -5.73 0.47 -0.15
CA LEU A 4 -4.46 1.19 0.02
C LEU A 4 -4.03 1.86 -1.31
N TYR A 5 -4.31 1.23 -2.45
CA TYR A 5 -4.07 1.82 -3.76
C TYR A 5 -4.84 3.14 -3.93
N THR A 6 -6.15 3.13 -3.65
CA THR A 6 -6.97 4.35 -3.69
C THR A 6 -6.45 5.43 -2.74
N LEU A 7 -6.00 5.06 -1.54
CA LEU A 7 -5.38 6.01 -0.60
C LEU A 7 -4.12 6.66 -1.18
N MET A 8 -3.23 5.86 -1.80
CA MET A 8 -2.00 6.38 -2.40
C MET A 8 -2.28 7.21 -3.66
N LEU A 9 -3.28 6.83 -4.45
CA LEU A 9 -3.74 7.57 -5.62
C LEU A 9 -4.26 8.97 -5.22
N ASN A 10 -5.13 9.03 -4.21
CA ASN A 10 -5.68 10.29 -3.69
C ASN A 10 -4.59 11.22 -3.10
N ARG A 11 -3.51 10.64 -2.57
CA ARG A 11 -2.35 11.38 -2.07
C ARG A 11 -1.34 11.74 -3.16
N ARG A 12 -1.64 11.42 -4.43
CA ARG A 12 -0.74 11.60 -5.59
C ARG A 12 0.63 10.92 -5.43
N LEU A 13 0.67 9.82 -4.68
CA LEU A 13 1.87 9.02 -4.43
C LEU A 13 2.08 7.95 -5.51
N THR A 14 1.01 7.62 -6.24
CA THR A 14 1.06 6.74 -7.39
C THR A 14 0.17 7.28 -8.49
N SER A 15 0.55 7.04 -9.73
CA SER A 15 -0.21 7.42 -10.92
C SER A 15 -0.94 6.23 -11.56
N SER A 16 -0.52 5.00 -11.27
CA SER A 16 -1.08 3.78 -11.86
C SER A 16 -0.92 2.58 -10.93
N GLN A 17 -1.74 1.55 -11.13
CA GLN A 17 -1.59 0.27 -10.43
C GLN A 17 -0.23 -0.38 -10.70
N ARG A 18 0.30 -0.16 -11.92
CA ARG A 18 1.64 -0.63 -12.33
C ARG A 18 2.73 0.01 -11.48
N HIS A 19 2.72 1.33 -11.38
CA HIS A 19 3.67 2.09 -10.57
C HIS A 19 3.56 1.73 -9.09
N PHE A 20 2.34 1.58 -8.57
CA PHE A 20 2.12 1.12 -7.20
C PHE A 20 2.73 -0.27 -6.95
N SER A 21 2.44 -1.21 -7.85
CA SER A 21 2.91 -2.59 -7.70
C SER A 21 4.44 -2.69 -7.75
N SER A 22 5.09 -1.96 -8.66
CA SER A 22 6.55 -2.03 -8.79
C SER A 22 7.30 -1.21 -7.75
N TYR A 23 6.86 0.03 -7.51
CA TYR A 23 7.60 0.99 -6.67
C TYR A 23 7.26 0.84 -5.19
N TRP A 24 5.97 0.74 -4.87
CA TRP A 24 5.51 0.72 -3.48
C TRP A 24 5.45 -0.69 -2.89
N CYS A 25 5.04 -1.68 -3.68
CA CYS A 25 4.98 -3.07 -3.23
C CYS A 25 6.25 -3.88 -3.51
N GLU A 26 7.18 -3.37 -4.33
CA GLU A 26 8.36 -4.11 -4.83
C GLU A 26 7.99 -5.46 -5.47
N ARG A 27 6.86 -5.50 -6.18
CA ARG A 27 6.33 -6.69 -6.86
C ARG A 27 6.27 -6.50 -8.36
N ALA A 28 5.92 -7.59 -9.04
CA ALA A 28 5.67 -7.56 -10.48
C ALA A 28 4.59 -6.51 -10.82
N PRO A 29 4.67 -5.84 -11.98
CA PRO A 29 3.79 -4.70 -12.28
C PRO A 29 2.31 -5.07 -12.45
N ASN A 30 2.03 -6.36 -12.67
CA ASN A 30 0.70 -6.96 -12.76
C ASN A 30 0.17 -7.50 -11.42
N TYR A 31 0.92 -7.34 -10.33
CA TYR A 31 0.59 -7.90 -9.01
C TYR A 31 -0.80 -7.50 -8.53
N LEU A 32 -1.13 -6.20 -8.53
CA LEU A 32 -2.47 -5.72 -8.17
C LEU A 32 -3.57 -6.19 -9.13
N ALA A 33 -3.25 -6.39 -10.41
CA ALA A 33 -4.22 -6.84 -11.40
C ALA A 33 -4.52 -8.35 -11.29
N LEU A 34 -3.57 -9.12 -10.73
CA LEU A 34 -3.68 -10.57 -10.54
C LEU A 34 -4.25 -10.96 -9.18
N GLN A 35 -4.26 -10.04 -8.21
CA GLN A 35 -4.63 -10.34 -6.84
C GLN A 35 -5.86 -9.53 -6.44
N ASN A 36 -6.87 -10.20 -5.86
CA ASN A 36 -8.11 -9.57 -5.36
C ASN A 36 -7.90 -8.72 -4.09
N GLY A 37 -6.69 -8.22 -3.86
CA GLY A 37 -6.30 -7.48 -2.67
C GLY A 37 -4.79 -7.47 -2.47
N ILE A 38 -4.33 -6.52 -1.65
CA ILE A 38 -2.92 -6.38 -1.30
C ILE A 38 -2.61 -7.31 -0.13
N SER A 39 -1.53 -8.09 -0.23
CA SER A 39 -1.11 -8.97 0.86
C SER A 39 -0.55 -8.16 2.05
N ALA A 40 -0.60 -8.73 3.26
CA ALA A 40 0.00 -8.10 4.45
C ALA A 40 1.50 -7.81 4.26
N SER A 41 2.23 -8.71 3.59
CA SER A 41 3.66 -8.50 3.29
C SER A 41 3.90 -7.32 2.35
N ALA A 42 3.05 -7.15 1.33
CA ALA A 42 3.11 -5.98 0.45
C ALA A 42 2.76 -4.69 1.20
N MET A 43 1.76 -4.70 2.10
CA MET A 43 1.44 -3.52 2.93
C MET A 43 2.62 -3.10 3.82
N ILE A 44 3.35 -4.06 4.39
CA ILE A 44 4.55 -3.79 5.20
C ILE A 44 5.66 -3.16 4.34
N THR A 45 5.88 -3.65 3.12
CA THR A 45 6.83 -3.03 2.17
C THR A 45 6.45 -1.57 1.88
N VAL A 46 5.17 -1.30 1.59
CA VAL A 46 4.66 0.06 1.36
C VAL A 46 4.92 0.95 2.59
N PHE A 47 4.67 0.44 3.79
CA PHE A 47 4.94 1.16 5.03
C PHE A 47 6.42 1.52 5.18
N ARG A 48 7.34 0.57 4.92
CA ARG A 48 8.79 0.83 4.99
C ARG A 48 9.21 1.92 4.01
N ASN A 49 8.69 1.88 2.78
CA ASN A 49 9.02 2.89 1.76
C ASN A 49 8.46 4.27 2.15
N LEU A 50 7.26 4.33 2.73
CA LEU A 50 6.70 5.59 3.24
C LEU A 50 7.53 6.20 4.38
N VAL A 51 8.05 5.36 5.28
CA VAL A 51 8.93 5.79 6.36
C VAL A 51 10.27 6.29 5.79
N ALA A 52 10.85 5.56 4.83
CA ALA A 52 12.10 5.94 4.18
C ALA A 52 11.98 7.29 3.44
N GLU A 53 10.83 7.57 2.82
CA GLU A 53 10.54 8.86 2.18
C GLU A 53 10.16 9.99 3.16
N GLY A 54 10.10 9.73 4.48
CA GLY A 54 9.69 10.73 5.47
C GLY A 54 8.20 11.08 5.43
N ARG A 55 7.36 10.25 4.81
CA ARG A 55 5.91 10.46 4.70
C ARG A 55 5.15 9.93 5.91
N TRP A 56 5.50 10.44 7.09
CA TRP A 56 5.02 9.95 8.40
C TRP A 56 3.50 9.88 8.55
N LEU A 57 2.76 10.92 8.12
CA LEU A 57 1.29 10.94 8.21
C LEU A 57 0.64 9.78 7.42
N THR A 58 1.16 9.52 6.22
CA THR A 58 0.67 8.42 5.39
C THR A 58 1.13 7.08 5.97
N ALA A 59 2.38 6.98 6.43
CA ALA A 59 2.92 5.79 7.07
C ALA A 59 2.09 5.38 8.29
N CYS A 60 1.74 6.31 9.19
CA CYS A 60 0.88 6.03 10.34
C CYS A 60 -0.50 5.50 9.93
N ARG A 61 -1.08 6.04 8.84
CA ARG A 61 -2.39 5.58 8.35
C ARG A 61 -2.29 4.17 7.76
N VAL A 62 -1.21 3.86 7.06
CA VAL A 62 -0.93 2.50 6.57
C VAL A 62 -0.66 1.54 7.72
N ALA A 63 0.10 1.95 8.75
CA ALA A 63 0.32 1.16 9.95
C ALA A 63 -0.99 0.84 10.69
N HIS A 64 -1.88 1.83 10.83
CA HIS A 64 -3.22 1.61 11.39
C HIS A 64 -4.03 0.61 10.54
N MET A 65 -3.93 0.69 9.20
CA MET A 65 -4.57 -0.30 8.33
C MET A 65 -3.97 -1.69 8.55
N ILE A 66 -2.65 -1.84 8.66
CA ILE A 66 -2.01 -3.14 8.92
C ILE A 66 -2.45 -3.72 10.27
N LEU A 67 -2.46 -2.90 11.33
CA LEU A 67 -2.73 -3.36 12.69
C LEU A 67 -4.21 -3.66 12.97
N PHE A 68 -5.13 -2.97 12.29
CA PHE A 68 -6.56 -3.03 12.60
C PHE A 68 -7.45 -3.54 11.46
N ALA A 69 -6.95 -3.70 10.23
CA ALA A 69 -7.76 -4.27 9.13
C ALA A 69 -7.98 -5.78 9.25
N GLU A 70 -7.23 -6.47 10.12
CA GLU A 70 -7.40 -7.91 10.39
C GLU A 70 -8.49 -8.22 11.44
N GLY A 71 -9.15 -7.20 11.99
CA GLY A 71 -10.18 -7.34 13.03
C GLY A 71 -11.63 -7.45 12.56
N SER A 72 -11.92 -7.32 11.25
CA SER A 72 -13.29 -7.45 10.72
C SER A 72 -13.47 -8.79 9.98
N ARG A 73 -13.30 -9.89 10.71
CA ARG A 73 -13.53 -11.24 10.20
C ARG A 73 -14.90 -11.74 10.63
#